data_AF-A0A832MBK2-F1
#
_entry.id   AF-A0A832MBK2-F1
#
_cell.length_a   1.000
_cell.length_b   1.000
_cell.length_c   1.000
_cell.angle_alpha   90.00
_cell.angle_beta   90.00
_cell.angle_gamma   90.00
#
_symmetry.space_group_name_H-M   'P 1'
#
loop_
_entity.id
_entity.type
_entity.pdbx_description
1 polymer ?
#
loop_
_entity_poly.entity_id
_entity_poly.type
_entity_poly.pdbx_seq_one_letter_code
_entity_poly.pdbx_strand_id
1 'polypeptide(L)' 'MWETVVASELRRLLLNAGRVGELFFCREREWEVDFVIHHGGRITLAEPKWTELPDQRAAANLRKAASQWPKNSVLLY' A
#
# COMPACT_ATOMS: atom_id res chain seq x y z
N MET A 1 -7.78 -14.47 -1.83
CA MET A 1 -6.66 -15.29 -2.34
C MET A 1 -5.58 -14.43 -3.00
N TRP A 2 -5.91 -13.52 -3.92
CA TRP A 2 -4.94 -12.60 -4.55
C TRP A 2 -4.17 -11.71 -3.56
N GLU A 3 -4.86 -11.02 -2.66
CA GLU A 3 -4.23 -10.17 -1.63
C GLU A 3 -3.22 -10.95 -0.78
N THR A 4 -3.51 -12.20 -0.44
CA THR A 4 -2.60 -13.06 0.32
C THR A 4 -1.32 -13.38 -0.46
N VAL A 5 -1.43 -13.57 -1.78
CA VAL A 5 -0.26 -13.78 -2.65
C VAL A 5 0.57 -12.50 -2.70
N VAL A 6 -0.06 -11.35 -2.94
CA VAL A 6 0.64 -10.06 -2.96
C VAL A 6 1.31 -9.77 -1.62
N ALA A 7 0.63 -10.02 -0.50
CA ALA A 7 1.20 -9.85 0.85
C ALA A 7 2.45 -10.70 1.06
N SER A 8 2.42 -11.96 0.62
CA SER A 8 3.56 -12.89 0.72
C SER A 8 4.75 -12.40 -0.10
N GLU A 9 4.50 -11.93 -1.32
CA GLU A 9 5.54 -11.40 -2.19
C GLU A 9 6.12 -10.08 -1.69
N LEU A 10 5.30 -9.16 -1.19
CA LEU A 10 5.76 -7.92 -0.57
C LEU A 10 6.64 -8.18 0.64
N ARG A 11 6.26 -9.12 1.52
CA ARG A 11 7.09 -9.55 2.66
C ARG A 11 8.42 -10.12 2.18
N ARG A 12 8.40 -10.98 1.16
CA ARG A 12 9.62 -11.55 0.56
C ARG A 12 10.55 -10.46 0.01
N LEU A 13 10.00 -9.47 -0.70
CA LEU A 13 10.76 -8.34 -1.24
C LEU A 13 11.38 -7.49 -0.12
N LEU A 14 10.63 -7.19 0.94
CA LEU A 14 11.14 -6.44 2.09
C LEU A 14 12.29 -7.18 2.80
N LEU A 15 12.15 -8.49 3.01
CA LEU A 15 13.20 -9.32 3.59
C LEU A 15 14.47 -9.32 2.74
N ASN A 16 14.32 -9.41 1.41
CA ASN A 16 15.45 -9.44 0.48
C ASN A 16 16.11 -8.07 0.26
N ALA A 17 15.40 -6.96 0.53
CA ALA A 17 15.93 -5.62 0.38
C ALA A 17 17.02 -5.26 1.41
N GLY A 18 17.27 -6.11 2.42
CA GLY A 18 18.35 -5.95 3.39
C GLY A 18 18.21 -4.74 4.32
N ARG A 19 17.04 -4.09 4.32
CA ARG A 19 16.69 -2.96 5.19
C ARG A 19 15.45 -3.30 5.99
N VAL A 20 15.34 -2.73 7.20
CA VAL A 20 14.14 -2.87 8.02
C VAL A 20 12.99 -2.17 7.30
N GLY A 21 12.03 -2.97 6.83
CA GLY A 21 10.79 -2.48 6.25
C GLY A 21 9.62 -3.25 6.83
N GLU A 22 8.49 -2.57 6.95
CA GLU A 22 7.31 -3.07 7.63
C GLU A 22 6.11 -3.05 6.68
N LEU A 23 5.24 -4.05 6.82
CA LEU A 23 4.01 -4.18 6.05
C LEU A 23 2.82 -4.19 7.02
N PHE A 24 1.90 -3.25 6.83
CA PHE A 24 0.70 -3.11 7.63
C PHE A 24 -0.55 -3.15 6.75
N PHE A 25 -1.70 -3.43 7.38
CA PHE A 25 -3.03 -3.30 6.80
C PHE A 25 -3.70 -2.11 7.47
N CYS A 26 -4.34 -1.22 6.70
CA CYS A 26 -4.92 0.00 7.26
C CYS A 26 -6.38 0.14 6.87
N ARG A 27 -7.24 0.23 7.88
CA ARG A 27 -8.67 0.42 7.70
C ARG A 27 -9.17 1.49 8.64
N GLU A 28 -9.69 2.55 8.05
CA GLU A 28 -10.35 3.63 8.76
C GLU A 28 -11.86 3.62 8.44
N ARG A 29 -12.64 4.42 9.16
CA ARG A 29 -14.10 4.50 8.95
C ARG A 29 -14.49 4.90 7.53
N GLU A 30 -13.62 5.64 6.86
CA GLU A 30 -13.94 6.38 5.64
C GLU A 30 -13.10 5.98 4.41
N TRP A 31 -12.07 5.16 4.62
CA TRP A 31 -11.14 4.69 3.60
C TRP A 31 -10.41 3.45 4.11
N GLU A 32 -9.93 2.65 3.18
CA GLU A 32 -9.22 1.41 3.47
C GLU A 32 -8.09 1.26 2.47
N VAL A 33 -6.94 0.78 2.91
CA VAL A 33 -5.82 0.44 2.03
C VAL A 33 -5.34 -0.94 2.42
N ASP A 34 -5.32 -1.84 1.44
CA ASP A 34 -4.91 -3.23 1.63
C ASP A 34 -3.50 -3.32 2.20
N PHE A 35 -2.56 -2.49 1.71
CA PHE A 35 -1.17 -2.52 2.15
C PHE A 35 -0.59 -1.13 2.40
N VAL A 36 0.03 -0.97 3.56
CA VAL A 36 0.91 0.15 3.90
C VAL A 36 2.31 -0.39 4.11
N ILE A 37 3.24 0.03 3.26
CA ILE A 37 4.63 -0.39 3.30
C ILE A 37 5.47 0.78 3.83
N HIS A 38 6.13 0.59 4.95
CA HIS A 38 7.09 1.56 5.47
C HIS A 38 8.50 1.05 5.18
N HIS A 39 9.28 1.83 4.43
CA HIS A 39 10.65 1.47 4.09
C HIS A 39 11.51 2.73 3.89
N GLY A 40 12.60 2.85 4.66
CA GLY A 40 13.55 3.95 4.52
C GLY A 40 12.97 5.35 4.73
N GLY A 41 12.02 5.50 5.67
CA GLY A 41 11.34 6.76 5.97
C GLY A 41 10.29 7.19 4.94
N ARG A 42 9.98 6.31 3.98
CA ARG A 42 8.90 6.49 3.01
C ARG A 42 7.77 5.53 3.29
N ILE A 43 6.55 6.01 3.08
CA ILE A 43 5.33 5.22 3.17
C ILE A 43 4.84 4.98 1.75
N THR A 44 4.48 3.74 1.45
CA THR A 44 3.88 3.37 0.18
C THR A 44 2.51 2.76 0.48
N LEU A 45 1.47 3.32 -0.12
CA LEU A 45 0.12 2.78 -0.06
C LEU A 45 -0.12 1.97 -1.32
N ALA A 46 -0.62 0.74 -1.17
CA ALA A 46 -0.92 -0.12 -2.31
C ALA A 46 -2.30 -0.78 -2.17
N GLU A 47 -3.05 -0.79 -3.27
CA GLU A 47 -4.38 -1.39 -3.37
C GLU A 47 -4.43 -2.35 -4.59
N PRO A 48 -3.84 -3.56 -4.47
CA PRO A 48 -3.64 -4.43 -5.62
C PRO A 48 -4.97 -4.94 -6.16
N LYS A 49 -5.19 -4.70 -7.45
CA LYS A 49 -6.33 -5.23 -8.18
C LYS A 49 -5.90 -6.41 -9.04
N TRP A 50 -6.86 -7.30 -9.31
CA TRP A 50 -6.65 -8.39 -10.26
C TRP A 50 -6.50 -7.86 -11.70
N THR A 51 -7.14 -6.73 -11.99
CA THR A 51 -7.06 -6.07 -13.30
C THR A 51 -5.84 -5.14 -13.34
N GLU A 52 -5.14 -5.14 -14.47
CA GLU A 52 -4.02 -4.23 -14.73
C GLU A 52 -4.46 -2.76 -14.75
N LEU A 53 -5.72 -2.52 -15.14
CA LEU A 53 -6.34 -1.19 -15.13
C LEU A 53 -7.29 -1.10 -13.93
N PRO A 54 -6.89 -0.45 -12.82
CA PRO A 54 -7.79 -0.15 -11.73
C PRO A 54 -8.83 0.89 -12.17
N ASP A 55 -10.05 0.78 -11.65
CA ASP A 55 -11.08 1.75 -11.93
C ASP A 55 -10.81 3.11 -11.24
N GLN A 56 -11.55 4.14 -11.66
CA GLN A 56 -11.40 5.48 -11.08
C GLN A 56 -11.73 5.52 -9.58
N ARG A 57 -12.56 4.59 -9.10
CA ARG A 57 -12.99 4.53 -7.70
C ARG A 57 -11.85 4.06 -6.80
N ALA A 58 -11.12 3.03 -7.19
CA ALA A 58 -9.92 2.57 -6.50
C ALA A 58 -8.87 3.68 -6.43
N ALA A 59 -8.62 4.37 -7.56
CA ALA A 59 -7.70 5.50 -7.57
C ALA A 59 -8.17 6.67 -6.68
N ALA A 60 -9.47 6.92 -6.56
CA ALA A 60 -10.01 7.94 -5.67
C ALA A 60 -9.86 7.57 -4.19
N ASN A 61 -10.10 6.31 -3.83
CA ASN A 61 -9.90 5.79 -2.48
C ASN A 61 -8.44 5.91 -2.05
N LEU A 62 -7.50 5.48 -2.90
CA LEU A 62 -6.07 5.55 -2.60
C LEU A 62 -5.57 7.00 -2.43
N ARG A 63 -6.09 7.95 -3.22
CA ARG A 63 -5.82 9.39 -3.04
C ARG A 63 -6.41 9.94 -1.74
N LYS A 64 -7.61 9.49 -1.35
CA LYS A 64 -8.24 9.89 -0.08
C LYS A 64 -7.45 9.38 1.13
N ALA A 65 -6.93 8.16 1.05
CA ALA A 65 -6.03 7.61 2.05
C ALA A 65 -4.71 8.41 2.12
N ALA A 66 -4.11 8.70 0.95
CA ALA A 66 -2.87 9.46 0.86
C ALA A 66 -2.95 10.85 1.50
N SER A 67 -4.10 11.52 1.39
CA SER A 67 -4.29 12.86 1.98
C SER A 67 -4.29 12.88 3.50
N GLN A 68 -4.36 11.72 4.17
CA GLN A 68 -4.30 11.62 5.64
C GLN A 68 -2.87 11.63 6.20
N TRP A 69 -1.86 11.57 5.32
CA TRP A 69 -0.45 11.49 5.70
C TRP A 69 0.29 12.79 5.35
N PRO A 70 1.45 13.06 5.99
CA PRO A 70 2.27 14.21 5.67
C PRO A 70 2.59 14.30 4.16
N LYS A 71 2.57 15.52 3.61
CA LYS A 71 2.94 15.73 2.20
C LYS A 71 4.37 15.23 1.95
N ASN A 72 4.59 14.59 0.81
CA ASN A 72 5.86 14.00 0.37
C ASN A 72 6.35 12.76 1.15
N SER A 73 5.56 12.22 2.09
CA SER A 73 5.90 10.93 2.73
C SER A 73 5.31 9.72 2.01
N VAL A 74 4.39 9.91 1.06
CA VAL A 74 3.56 8.84 0.48
C VAL A 74 3.78 8.65 -1.02
N LEU A 75 3.96 7.39 -1.43
CA LEU A 75 3.84 6.93 -2.82
C LEU A 75 2.60 6.04 -2.98
N LEU A 76 1.95 6.10 -4.15
CA LEU A 76 0.73 5.32 -4.45
C LEU A 76 1.05 4.30 -5.55
N TYR A 77 0.67 3.03 -5.33
CA TYR A 77 0.82 1.94 -6.30
C TYR A 77 -0.42 1.06 -6.38
#